data_AF-A0A5M9TYS9-F1
#
_entry.id   AF-A0A5M9TYS9-F1
#
_cell.length_a   1.000
_cell.length_b   1.000
_cell.length_c   1.000
_cell.angle_alpha   90.00
_cell.angle_beta   90.00
_cell.angle_gamma   90.00
#
_symmetry.space_group_name_H-M   'P 1'
#
loop_
_entity.id
_entity.type
_entity.pdbx_description
1 polymer ?
#
loop_
_entity_poly.entity_id
_entity_poly.type
_entity_poly.pdbx_seq_one_letter_code
_entity_poly.pdbx_strand_id
1 'polypeptide(L)'
;MADPIARDPFSGTGTANVPIKNTANYIVVFNDGTADITVTAGKFVTVVKGGDALDERVDPFTTLSISGNSAYRGYVRVIPGGVG
;
A
#
# COMPACT_ATOMS: atom_id res chain seq x y z
N MET A 1 2.56 12.89 -19.06
CA MET A 1 1.94 12.46 -17.79
C MET A 1 2.96 12.74 -16.71
N ALA A 2 2.59 13.38 -15.59
CA ALA A 2 3.55 13.64 -14.51
C ALA A 2 3.88 12.34 -13.79
N ASP A 3 5.13 12.17 -13.40
CA ASP A 3 5.59 10.97 -12.70
C ASP A 3 4.95 10.89 -11.31
N PRO A 4 4.46 9.71 -10.88
CA PRO A 4 3.85 9.56 -9.57
C PRO A 4 4.90 9.71 -8.46
N ILE A 5 4.56 10.47 -7.42
CA ILE A 5 5.47 10.83 -6.32
C ILE A 5 5.15 9.97 -5.09
N ALA A 6 6.19 9.41 -4.46
CA ALA A 6 6.08 8.69 -3.20
C ALA A 6 5.55 9.58 -2.07
N ARG A 7 4.50 9.11 -1.39
CA ARG A 7 3.78 9.79 -0.30
C ARG A 7 3.25 8.77 0.71
N ASP A 8 2.79 9.31 1.84
CA ASP A 8 2.15 8.57 2.94
C ASP A 8 2.87 7.25 3.29
N PRO A 9 4.11 7.32 3.80
CA PRO A 9 4.82 6.14 4.25
C PRO A 9 4.10 5.51 5.45
N PHE A 10 4.11 4.18 5.52
CA PHE A 10 3.52 3.41 6.60
C PHE A 10 4.38 2.20 6.95
N SER A 11 4.22 1.70 8.17
CA SER A 11 4.83 0.47 8.64
C SER A 11 4.04 -0.09 9.82
N GLY A 12 4.13 -1.39 10.05
CA GLY A 12 3.49 -2.01 11.18
C GLY A 12 3.74 -3.50 11.25
N THR A 13 3.06 -4.12 12.22
CA THR A 13 2.97 -5.57 12.38
C THR A 13 1.51 -5.90 12.62
N GLY A 14 1.00 -6.95 11.99
CA GLY A 14 -0.38 -7.35 12.19
C GLY A 14 -1.39 -6.61 11.31
N THR A 15 -2.68 -6.72 11.64
CA THR A 15 -3.74 -6.07 10.87
C THR A 15 -3.84 -4.58 11.15
N ALA A 16 -3.90 -3.75 10.11
CA ALA A 16 -4.10 -2.30 10.22
C ALA A 16 -4.89 -1.73 9.04
N ASN A 17 -5.58 -0.62 9.30
CA ASN A 17 -6.13 0.27 8.27
C ASN A 17 -5.29 1.54 8.24
N VAL A 18 -4.70 1.82 7.09
CA VAL A 18 -3.84 2.97 6.83
C VAL A 18 -4.65 4.00 6.04
N PRO A 19 -5.00 5.14 6.67
CA PRO A 19 -5.63 6.24 5.95
C PRO A 19 -4.60 6.93 5.05
N ILE A 20 -4.97 7.18 3.79
CA ILE A 20 -4.14 7.88 2.82
C ILE A 20 -4.67 9.31 2.67
N LYS A 21 -3.79 10.30 2.75
CA LYS A 21 -4.19 11.72 2.80
C LYS A 21 -4.66 12.24 1.46
N ASN A 22 -4.11 11.68 0.38
CA ASN A 22 -4.43 12.02 -0.98
C ASN A 22 -4.86 10.76 -1.72
N THR A 23 -5.77 10.90 -2.70
CA THR A 23 -6.12 9.78 -3.57
C THR A 23 -4.87 9.23 -4.26
N ALA A 24 -4.57 7.96 -4.00
CA ALA A 24 -3.41 7.27 -4.55
C ALA A 24 -3.83 6.28 -5.66
N ASN A 25 -2.91 6.03 -6.59
CA ASN A 25 -3.11 5.12 -7.73
C ASN A 25 -2.02 4.06 -7.82
N TYR A 26 -1.05 4.09 -6.90
CA TYR A 26 0.06 3.15 -6.86
C TYR A 26 0.32 2.79 -5.41
N ILE A 27 0.64 1.52 -5.18
CA ILE A 27 0.95 1.00 -3.87
C ILE A 27 2.28 0.25 -3.91
N VAL A 28 3.12 0.53 -2.92
CA VAL A 28 4.34 -0.22 -2.67
C VAL A 28 4.30 -0.77 -1.26
N VAL A 29 4.37 -2.10 -1.12
CA VAL A 29 4.38 -2.79 0.16
C VAL A 29 5.51 -3.80 0.17
N PHE A 30 6.33 -3.75 1.21
CA PHE A 30 7.35 -4.74 1.52
C PHE A 30 6.84 -5.57 2.69
N ASN A 31 6.76 -6.89 2.51
CA ASN A 31 6.51 -7.83 3.60
C ASN A 31 7.86 -8.28 4.17
N ASP A 32 8.34 -7.60 5.21
CA ASP A 32 9.67 -7.85 5.78
C ASP A 32 9.70 -9.10 6.67
N GLY A 33 8.56 -9.72 6.98
CA GLY A 33 8.52 -10.97 7.76
C GLY A 33 8.32 -12.23 6.92
N THR A 34 8.05 -13.36 7.58
CA THR A 34 8.05 -14.69 6.97
C THR A 34 6.66 -15.23 6.63
N ALA A 35 5.61 -14.59 7.14
CA ALA A 35 4.23 -14.98 6.90
C ALA A 35 3.58 -14.08 5.86
N ASP A 36 2.60 -14.61 5.14
CA ASP A 36 1.87 -13.87 4.13
C ASP A 36 1.04 -12.73 4.75
N ILE A 37 0.94 -11.62 4.02
CA ILE A 37 0.01 -10.54 4.33
C ILE A 37 -0.97 -10.34 3.17
N THR A 38 -2.19 -9.95 3.48
CA THR A 38 -3.18 -9.55 2.46
C THR A 38 -3.29 -8.03 2.46
N VAL A 39 -3.16 -7.45 1.28
CA VAL A 39 -3.18 -6.02 1.02
C VAL A 39 -4.45 -5.70 0.23
N THR A 40 -5.25 -4.76 0.75
CA THR A 40 -6.51 -4.30 0.14
C THR A 40 -6.47 -2.79 -0.06
N ALA A 41 -6.48 -2.36 -1.33
CA ALA A 41 -6.52 -0.96 -1.73
C ALA A 41 -7.77 -0.70 -2.58
N GLY A 42 -8.83 -0.14 -1.96
CA GLY A 42 -10.13 -0.02 -2.62
C GLY A 42 -10.71 -1.39 -2.99
N LYS A 43 -10.86 -1.68 -4.28
CA LYS A 43 -11.31 -2.98 -4.80
C LYS A 43 -10.17 -3.96 -5.11
N PHE A 44 -8.93 -3.47 -5.15
CA PHE A 44 -7.77 -4.31 -5.39
C PHE A 44 -7.43 -5.08 -4.11
N VAL A 45 -7.30 -6.41 -4.23
CA VAL A 45 -6.94 -7.31 -3.13
C VAL A 45 -5.88 -8.26 -3.63
N THR A 46 -4.77 -8.38 -2.90
CA THR A 46 -3.71 -9.32 -3.24
C THR A 46 -2.99 -9.85 -1.99
N VAL A 47 -2.32 -10.99 -2.13
CA VAL A 47 -1.45 -11.56 -1.11
C VAL A 47 0.00 -11.25 -1.45
N VAL A 48 0.72 -10.70 -0.48
CA VAL A 48 2.18 -10.48 -0.56
C VAL A 48 2.85 -11.53 0.31
N LYS A 49 3.65 -12.40 -0.29
CA LYS A 49 4.35 -13.48 0.42
C LYS A 49 5.40 -12.93 1.38
N GLY A 50 5.74 -13.71 2.40
CA GLY A 50 6.81 -13.36 3.34
C GLY A 50 8.15 -13.15 2.61
N GLY A 51 8.79 -12.00 2.82
CA GLY A 51 10.03 -11.60 2.17
C GLY A 51 9.86 -10.93 0.81
N ASP A 52 8.66 -10.90 0.25
CA ASP A 52 8.38 -10.31 -1.06
C ASP A 52 7.94 -8.85 -0.98
N ALA A 53 7.91 -8.21 -2.16
CA ALA A 53 7.41 -6.86 -2.34
C ALA A 53 6.32 -6.80 -3.41
N LEU A 54 5.36 -5.91 -3.19
CA LEU A 54 4.35 -5.46 -4.14
C LEU A 54 4.73 -4.05 -4.61
N ASP A 55 4.72 -3.82 -5.91
CA ASP A 55 4.81 -2.50 -6.54
C ASP A 55 3.85 -2.49 -7.74
N GLU A 56 2.65 -1.93 -7.56
CA GLU A 56 1.58 -2.06 -8.56
C GLU A 56 0.76 -0.77 -8.71
N ARG A 57 0.24 -0.57 -9.92
CA ARG A 57 -0.76 0.47 -10.21
C ARG A 57 -2.15 -0.11 -9.97
N VAL A 58 -2.94 0.58 -9.18
CA VAL A 58 -4.30 0.17 -8.80
C VAL A 58 -5.32 1.27 -9.07
N ASP A 59 -6.59 0.91 -9.01
CA ASP A 59 -7.68 1.90 -9.03
C ASP A 59 -7.52 2.92 -7.89
N PRO A 60 -7.95 4.18 -8.09
CA PRO A 60 -7.86 5.22 -7.08
C PRO A 60 -8.41 4.78 -5.70
N PHE A 61 -7.64 5.01 -4.64
CA PHE A 61 -8.04 4.66 -3.27
C PHE A 61 -7.57 5.72 -2.26
N THR A 62 -8.27 5.78 -1.13
CA THR A 62 -7.95 6.66 0.02
C THR A 62 -7.75 5.87 1.32
N THR A 63 -8.01 4.56 1.30
CA THR A 63 -7.81 3.66 2.43
C THR A 63 -7.11 2.40 1.95
N LEU A 64 -6.08 2.02 2.70
CA LEU A 64 -5.34 0.79 2.53
C LEU A 64 -5.58 -0.08 3.77
N SER A 65 -5.96 -1.34 3.59
CA SER A 65 -6.02 -2.33 4.67
C SER A 65 -4.93 -3.36 4.46
N ILE A 66 -4.22 -3.69 5.54
CA ILE A 66 -3.24 -4.78 5.58
C ILE A 66 -3.70 -5.73 6.67
N SER A 67 -3.75 -7.02 6.37
CA SER A 67 -4.09 -8.06 7.35
C SER A 67 -3.08 -9.20 7.31
N GLY A 68 -2.80 -9.79 8.47
CA GLY A 68 -1.77 -10.80 8.65
C GLY A 68 -1.11 -10.68 10.01
N ASN A 69 0.00 -11.38 10.23
CA ASN A 69 0.80 -11.30 11.47
C ASN A 69 2.28 -10.96 11.20
N SER A 70 2.62 -10.59 9.97
CA SER A 70 3.97 -10.25 9.54
C SER A 70 4.28 -8.76 9.74
N ALA A 71 5.57 -8.43 9.82
CA ALA A 71 6.04 -7.05 9.77
C ALA A 71 6.01 -6.54 8.32
N TYR A 72 5.61 -5.29 8.13
CA TYR A 72 5.55 -4.66 6.82
C TYR A 72 5.91 -3.19 6.89
N ARG A 73 6.31 -2.67 5.73
CA ARG A 73 6.49 -1.25 5.47
C ARG A 73 6.12 -0.93 4.03
N GLY A 74 5.82 0.32 3.75
CA GLY A 74 5.41 0.72 2.43
C GLY A 74 5.16 2.20 2.31
N TYR A 75 4.72 2.57 1.13
CA TYR A 75 4.28 3.92 0.79
C TYR A 75 3.35 3.83 -0.41
N VAL A 76 2.62 4.91 -0.68
CA VAL A 76 1.81 5.03 -1.90
C VAL A 76 2.46 6.01 -2.86
N ARG A 77 2.08 5.97 -4.14
CA ARG A 77 2.45 7.05 -5.07
C ARG A 77 1.21 7.76 -5.60
N VAL A 78 1.27 9.08 -5.58
CA VAL A 78 0.18 9.97 -5.99
C VAL A 78 0.58 10.74 -7.23
N ILE A 79 -0.38 11.05 -8.10
CA ILE A 79 -0.12 11.89 -9.27
C ILE A 79 0.01 13.35 -8.80
N PRO A 80 1.07 14.08 -9.17
CA PRO A 80 1.22 15.50 -8.85
C PRO A 80 0.01 16.29 -9.34
N GLY A 81 -0.65 17.04 -8.44
CA GLY A 81 -1.84 17.83 -8.75
C GLY A 81 -3.17 17.08 -8.64
N GLY A 82 -3.17 15.81 -8.22
CA GLY A 82 -4.37 15.09 -7.80
C GLY A 82 -4.92 15.68 -6.50
N VAL A 83 -5.86 16.60 -6.64
CA VAL A 83 -6.63 17.17 -5.52
C VAL A 83 -7.48 16.05 -4.91
N GLY A 84 -7.44 15.97 -3.57
CA GLY A 84 -8.35 15.12 -2.79
C GLY A 84 -9.79 15.59 -2.86
#